data_AF-A0A396ZN51-F1
#
_entry.id   AF-A0A396ZN51-F1
#
_cell.length_a   1.000
_cell.length_b   1.000
_cell.length_c   1.000
_cell.angle_alpha   90.00
_cell.angle_beta   90.00
_cell.angle_gamma   90.00
#
_symmetry.space_group_name_H-M   'P 1'
#
loop_
_entity.id
_entity.type
_entity.pdbx_description
1 polymer ?
#
loop_
_entity_poly.entity_id
_entity_poly.type
_entity_poly.pdbx_seq_one_letter_code
_entity_poly.pdbx_strand_id
1 'polypeptide(L)'
;MHHNNGQRSATSVAHTANGQDYSYSSPHVGLSMLQDTFKKIDQKLETVLDAQDAKFRSLEASLARGRSRVEAMEKQLGHLPAVTVDAVTTHVMPHLVPPSQDTISSDPSSGSFAWSDGTTRLAPETWHFPTPTCRSLWTLWFYGATSSSPPICPFRLLKLCDVRDFHSKRQLRDARLLMRHFITTAIATDTSVASEASLHDLPLDTSLSIFDRTFDFILLADPDNLADQLHAKDPTLLPFRAVFDALPSELKDKLTPPPNEDAPSAFTWSDGTQRVTPEGWVYPSELCKSMWLRWFLGVPEVGLGPLRCLRSGLMKIKPCRQQTSNNNVLWRKLSDVA
;
A
#
# COMPACT_ATOMS: atom_id res chain seq x y z
N MET A 1 14.78 48.23 78.13
CA MET A 1 15.53 47.14 78.79
C MET A 1 16.39 46.45 77.75
N HIS A 2 17.71 46.41 78.00
CA HIS A 2 18.83 45.67 77.38
C HIS A 2 18.90 45.46 75.86
N HIS A 3 19.86 45.99 75.09
CA HIS A 3 21.35 45.89 75.07
C HIS A 3 21.94 44.74 74.24
N ASN A 4 23.07 45.09 73.60
CA ASN A 4 24.11 44.30 72.89
C ASN A 4 23.85 44.04 71.41
N ASN A 5 24.55 44.67 70.44
CA ASN A 5 25.97 45.06 70.28
C ASN A 5 26.91 43.86 70.11
N GLY A 6 27.59 43.82 68.96
CA GLY A 6 28.56 42.78 68.58
C GLY A 6 29.32 43.13 67.31
N GLN A 7 30.41 43.88 67.48
CA GLN A 7 31.43 44.25 66.47
C GLN A 7 32.18 43.04 65.89
N ARG A 8 32.76 43.18 64.68
CA ARG A 8 34.21 43.05 64.33
C ARG A 8 34.38 42.93 62.80
N SER A 9 34.97 43.92 62.14
CA SER A 9 36.42 44.14 61.89
C SER A 9 36.96 43.39 60.67
N ALA A 10 37.41 44.13 59.64
CA ALA A 10 38.39 43.66 58.66
C ALA A 10 39.19 44.85 58.08
N THR A 11 40.33 45.13 58.71
CA THR A 11 41.60 45.66 58.14
C THR A 11 42.21 44.57 57.23
N SER A 12 43.11 44.74 56.25
CA SER A 12 43.86 45.83 55.62
C SER A 12 44.90 45.14 54.69
N VAL A 13 45.03 45.54 53.40
CA VAL A 13 46.30 45.70 52.61
C VAL A 13 47.12 44.40 52.28
N ALA A 14 47.82 44.15 51.16
CA ALA A 14 48.21 44.84 49.91
C ALA A 14 48.63 43.83 48.79
N HIS A 15 48.58 44.33 47.54
CA HIS A 15 49.41 44.10 46.34
C HIS A 15 50.03 42.73 45.99
N THR A 16 49.83 42.28 44.74
CA THR A 16 50.80 42.44 43.62
C THR A 16 50.22 41.94 42.29
N ALA A 17 50.80 42.42 41.19
CA ALA A 17 50.34 42.46 39.80
C ALA A 17 50.24 41.12 39.05
N ASN A 18 49.36 41.01 38.04
CA ASN A 18 49.73 40.99 36.61
C ASN A 18 48.53 40.75 35.68
N GLY A 19 48.70 41.21 34.43
CA GLY A 19 47.70 41.41 33.38
C GLY A 19 46.74 40.27 33.04
N GLN A 20 45.56 40.65 32.57
CA GLN A 20 45.08 40.42 31.21
C GLN A 20 43.68 41.03 31.04
N ASP A 21 43.52 41.93 30.07
CA ASP A 21 42.21 42.40 29.62
C ASP A 21 41.41 41.24 29.03
N TYR A 22 40.38 40.80 29.75
CA TYR A 22 39.35 39.92 29.21
C TYR A 22 38.09 40.75 28.94
N SER A 23 37.92 41.14 27.68
CA SER A 23 36.66 41.65 27.15
C SER A 23 35.58 40.55 27.28
N TYR A 24 34.67 40.72 28.22
CA TYR A 24 33.47 39.89 28.34
C TYR A 24 32.46 40.32 27.27
N SER A 25 32.51 39.68 26.10
CA SER A 25 31.43 39.79 25.11
C SER A 25 30.21 39.01 25.58
N SER A 26 29.09 39.71 25.75
CA SER A 26 27.82 39.22 26.28
C SER A 26 27.12 38.21 25.35
N PRO A 27 26.44 37.17 25.87
CA PRO A 27 25.78 36.10 25.10
C PRO A 27 24.41 36.50 24.50
N HIS A 28 24.23 37.76 24.11
CA HIS A 28 22.92 38.28 23.70
C HIS A 28 22.44 37.77 22.31
N VAL A 29 23.35 37.16 21.52
CA VAL A 29 23.11 36.74 20.13
C VAL A 29 22.34 35.40 20.02
N GLY A 30 22.32 34.57 21.06
CA GLY A 30 21.65 33.26 21.02
C GLY A 30 20.13 33.30 21.24
N LEU A 31 19.64 34.26 22.03
CA LEU A 31 18.22 34.35 22.39
C LEU A 31 17.36 34.95 21.29
N SER A 32 17.87 35.91 20.51
CA SER A 32 17.17 36.49 19.37
C SER A 32 17.00 35.47 18.23
N MET A 33 18.04 34.69 17.93
CA MET A 33 17.93 33.59 16.96
C MET A 33 16.89 32.54 17.38
N LEU A 34 16.82 32.20 18.66
CA LEU A 34 15.79 31.29 19.16
C LEU A 34 14.38 31.87 19.03
N GLN A 35 14.18 33.15 19.37
CA GLN A 35 12.90 33.84 19.16
C GLN A 35 12.48 33.86 17.69
N ASP A 36 13.42 34.12 16.78
CA ASP A 36 13.17 34.08 15.33
C ASP A 36 12.80 32.68 14.85
N THR A 37 13.40 31.63 15.44
CA THR A 37 13.03 30.24 15.11
C THR A 37 11.64 29.88 15.62
N PHE A 38 11.26 30.28 16.83
CA PHE A 38 9.90 30.05 17.36
C PHE A 38 8.85 30.76 16.53
N LYS A 39 9.10 32.03 16.17
CA LYS A 39 8.20 32.79 15.30
C LYS A 39 8.03 32.15 13.92
N LYS A 40 9.08 31.56 13.36
CA LYS A 40 9.02 30.79 12.10
C LYS A 40 8.25 29.48 12.25
N ILE A 41 8.32 28.83 13.41
CA ILE A 41 7.57 27.61 13.71
C ILE A 41 6.08 27.92 13.81
N ASP A 42 5.71 28.99 14.53
CA ASP A 42 4.31 29.42 14.68
C ASP A 42 3.70 29.78 13.33
N GLN A 43 4.43 30.54 12.50
CA GLN A 43 3.98 30.87 11.15
C GLN A 43 3.77 29.62 10.29
N LYS A 44 4.62 28.59 10.44
CA LYS A 44 4.47 27.32 9.73
C LYS A 44 3.28 26.50 10.23
N LEU A 45 3.05 26.48 11.55
CA LEU A 45 1.90 25.80 12.14
C LEU A 45 0.60 26.39 11.62
N GLU A 46 0.48 27.72 11.58
CA GLU A 46 -0.69 28.41 11.04
C GLU A 46 -0.94 28.05 9.57
N THR A 47 0.10 28.10 8.73
CA THR A 47 -0.05 27.75 7.30
C THR A 47 -0.44 26.28 7.07
N VAL A 48 -0.02 25.37 7.96
CA VAL A 48 -0.39 23.96 7.87
C VAL A 48 -1.84 23.76 8.30
N LEU A 49 -2.30 24.45 9.33
CA LEU A 49 -3.69 24.42 9.78
C LEU A 49 -4.62 24.95 8.68
N ASP A 50 -4.29 26.09 8.06
CA ASP A 50 -5.06 26.65 6.94
C ASP A 50 -5.12 25.69 5.73
N ALA A 51 -3.98 25.08 5.40
CA ALA A 51 -3.91 24.12 4.29
C ALA A 51 -4.70 22.84 4.59
N GLN A 52 -4.79 22.42 5.85
CA GLN A 52 -5.61 21.28 6.26
C GLN A 52 -7.10 21.64 6.26
N ASP A 53 -7.49 22.83 6.75
CA ASP A 53 -8.88 23.30 6.71
C ASP A 53 -9.39 23.42 5.27
N ALA A 54 -8.58 23.96 4.35
CA ALA A 54 -8.93 24.04 2.94
C ALA A 54 -9.15 22.65 2.30
N LYS A 55 -8.33 21.65 2.68
CA LYS A 55 -8.51 20.26 2.22
C LYS A 55 -9.76 19.62 2.80
N PHE A 56 -10.06 19.89 4.07
CA PHE A 56 -11.27 19.39 4.72
C PHE A 56 -12.52 19.96 4.05
N ARG A 57 -12.59 21.27 3.82
CA ARG A 57 -13.69 21.90 3.08
C ARG A 57 -13.83 21.36 1.66
N SER A 58 -12.72 21.10 0.97
CA SER A 58 -12.76 20.49 -0.36
C SER A 58 -13.33 19.07 -0.33
N LEU A 59 -13.02 18.29 0.72
CA LEU A 59 -13.56 16.95 0.92
C LEU A 59 -15.05 16.98 1.25
N GLU A 60 -15.47 17.87 2.15
CA GLU A 60 -16.90 18.08 2.48
C GLU A 60 -17.70 18.46 1.24
N ALA A 61 -17.19 19.38 0.41
CA ALA A 61 -17.84 19.75 -0.85
C ALA A 61 -17.92 18.57 -1.83
N SER A 62 -16.92 17.69 -1.86
CA SER A 62 -16.93 16.48 -2.69
C SER A 62 -17.93 15.44 -2.19
N LEU A 63 -18.04 15.27 -0.87
CA LEU A 63 -19.03 14.39 -0.25
C LEU A 63 -20.44 14.90 -0.46
N ALA A 64 -20.68 16.22 -0.34
CA ALA A 64 -21.97 16.84 -0.62
C ALA A 64 -22.39 16.59 -2.08
N ARG A 65 -21.48 16.79 -3.04
CA ARG A 65 -21.75 16.47 -4.46
C ARG A 65 -22.02 14.98 -4.68
N GLY A 66 -21.28 14.10 -4.02
CA GLY A 66 -21.49 12.65 -4.08
C GLY A 66 -22.87 12.26 -3.56
N ARG A 67 -23.25 12.79 -2.40
CA ARG A 67 -24.57 12.57 -1.80
C ARG A 67 -25.71 13.03 -2.71
N SER A 68 -25.63 14.24 -3.28
CA SER A 68 -26.65 14.72 -4.21
C SER A 68 -26.77 13.85 -5.47
N ARG A 69 -25.65 13.26 -5.94
CA ARG A 69 -25.69 12.31 -7.07
C ARG A 69 -26.37 11.00 -6.70
N VAL A 70 -26.11 10.48 -5.49
CA VAL A 70 -26.75 9.26 -5.00
C VAL A 70 -28.25 9.50 -4.81
N GLU A 71 -28.66 10.62 -4.22
CA GLU A 71 -30.07 11.00 -4.07
C GLU A 71 -30.76 11.17 -5.44
N ALA A 72 -30.05 11.73 -6.44
CA ALA A 72 -30.58 11.81 -7.81
C ALA A 72 -30.75 10.44 -8.47
N MET A 73 -29.81 9.51 -8.26
CA MET A 73 -29.90 8.13 -8.76
C MET A 73 -31.03 7.36 -8.06
N GLU A 74 -31.18 7.50 -6.75
CA GLU A 74 -32.27 6.89 -5.98
C GLU A 74 -33.63 7.43 -6.43
N LYS A 75 -33.72 8.75 -6.67
CA LYS A 75 -34.89 9.36 -7.28
C LYS A 75 -35.16 8.74 -8.64
N GLN A 76 -34.19 8.67 -9.56
CA GLN A 76 -34.40 8.04 -10.87
C GLN A 76 -34.87 6.57 -10.77
N LEU A 77 -34.35 5.80 -9.80
CA LEU A 77 -34.76 4.42 -9.57
C LEU A 77 -36.22 4.32 -9.10
N GLY A 78 -36.68 5.23 -8.24
CA GLY A 78 -38.06 5.25 -7.73
C GLY A 78 -39.13 5.67 -8.75
N HIS A 79 -38.74 6.19 -9.92
CA HIS A 79 -39.66 6.65 -10.97
C HIS A 79 -39.77 5.64 -12.13
N LEU A 80 -39.03 4.52 -12.06
CA LEU A 80 -39.14 3.45 -13.04
C LEU A 80 -40.47 2.69 -12.81
N PRO A 81 -41.35 2.59 -13.82
CA PRO A 81 -42.57 1.80 -13.70
C PRO A 81 -42.19 0.32 -13.52
N ALA A 82 -42.92 -0.37 -12.63
CA ALA A 82 -42.68 -1.77 -12.22
C ALA A 82 -42.81 -2.85 -13.33
N VAL A 83 -42.78 -2.47 -14.61
CA VAL A 83 -43.08 -3.34 -15.77
C VAL A 83 -41.82 -3.69 -16.60
N THR A 84 -40.61 -3.36 -16.17
CA THR A 84 -39.40 -3.62 -16.98
C THR A 84 -38.48 -4.74 -16.50
N VAL A 85 -38.91 -5.56 -15.53
CA VAL A 85 -38.19 -6.80 -15.20
C VAL A 85 -38.43 -7.88 -16.28
N ASP A 86 -39.54 -7.81 -17.03
CA ASP A 86 -39.92 -8.83 -18.02
C ASP A 86 -39.59 -8.45 -19.48
N ALA A 87 -39.25 -7.18 -19.76
CA ALA A 87 -39.00 -6.69 -21.13
C ALA A 87 -37.51 -6.68 -21.53
N VAL A 88 -36.57 -6.78 -20.58
CA VAL A 88 -35.11 -6.74 -20.86
C VAL A 88 -34.56 -8.11 -21.29
N THR A 89 -35.32 -9.19 -21.11
CA THR A 89 -34.86 -10.55 -21.43
C THR A 89 -34.99 -10.92 -22.91
N THR A 90 -35.75 -10.18 -23.74
CA THR A 90 -36.16 -10.72 -25.05
C THR A 90 -35.82 -9.89 -26.28
N HIS A 91 -35.61 -8.56 -26.20
CA HIS A 91 -35.31 -7.78 -27.41
C HIS A 91 -34.46 -6.55 -27.12
N VAL A 92 -33.16 -6.62 -27.45
CA VAL A 92 -32.42 -5.65 -28.30
C VAL A 92 -30.96 -6.13 -28.35
N MET A 93 -30.51 -6.55 -29.53
CA MET A 93 -29.14 -6.52 -30.10
C MET A 93 -29.08 -7.64 -31.16
N PRO A 94 -29.56 -7.37 -32.37
CA PRO A 94 -28.58 -7.23 -33.45
C PRO A 94 -28.90 -6.04 -34.37
N HIS A 95 -27.88 -5.63 -35.11
CA HIS A 95 -27.87 -4.57 -36.14
C HIS A 95 -27.46 -3.18 -35.65
N LEU A 96 -26.16 -2.97 -35.45
CA LEU A 96 -25.44 -1.85 -36.05
C LEU A 96 -23.96 -2.25 -36.31
N VAL A 97 -23.69 -2.73 -37.52
CA VAL A 97 -22.38 -2.62 -38.20
C VAL A 97 -22.61 -1.68 -39.38
N PRO A 98 -21.73 -0.69 -39.63
CA PRO A 98 -20.90 -0.69 -40.85
C PRO A 98 -19.52 0.01 -40.65
N PRO A 99 -18.63 0.17 -41.67
CA PRO A 99 -17.56 -0.79 -42.01
C PRO A 99 -16.14 -0.15 -42.14
N SER A 100 -15.13 -1.02 -42.32
CA SER A 100 -13.74 -0.76 -42.79
C SER A 100 -12.83 0.00 -41.81
N GLN A 101 -11.55 -0.29 -41.57
CA GLN A 101 -10.44 -1.10 -42.10
C GLN A 101 -9.38 -0.97 -40.97
N ASP A 102 -8.59 -1.93 -40.53
CA ASP A 102 -7.63 -2.74 -41.26
C ASP A 102 -7.32 -4.04 -40.50
N THR A 103 -7.15 -5.08 -41.30
CA THR A 103 -6.65 -6.40 -40.93
C THR A 103 -5.23 -6.30 -40.36
N ILE A 104 -5.08 -6.46 -39.04
CA ILE A 104 -3.85 -7.02 -38.48
C ILE A 104 -4.22 -8.40 -37.96
N SER A 105 -3.75 -9.39 -38.71
CA SER A 105 -3.80 -10.82 -38.42
C SER A 105 -3.34 -11.07 -36.98
N SER A 106 -4.26 -11.41 -36.08
CA SER A 106 -3.95 -11.93 -34.76
C SER A 106 -4.21 -13.43 -34.72
N ASP A 107 -3.10 -14.15 -34.78
CA ASP A 107 -3.00 -15.56 -34.46
C ASP A 107 -3.55 -15.79 -33.02
N PRO A 108 -4.57 -16.62 -32.78
CA PRO A 108 -5.30 -16.69 -31.51
C PRO A 108 -4.56 -17.43 -30.37
N SER A 109 -3.24 -17.54 -30.41
CA SER A 109 -2.45 -18.33 -29.45
C SER A 109 -1.66 -17.53 -28.41
N SER A 110 -1.62 -16.20 -28.49
CA SER A 110 -0.92 -15.36 -27.50
C SER A 110 -1.92 -14.52 -26.71
N GLY A 111 -2.22 -14.94 -25.48
CA GLY A 111 -3.11 -14.25 -24.52
C GLY A 111 -2.55 -12.92 -24.00
N SER A 112 -2.05 -12.10 -24.90
CA SER A 112 -1.37 -10.84 -24.65
C SER A 112 -2.02 -9.72 -25.43
N PHE A 113 -2.14 -8.56 -24.81
CA PHE A 113 -2.82 -7.37 -25.30
C PHE A 113 -1.81 -6.25 -25.53
N ALA A 114 -1.91 -5.61 -26.69
CA ALA A 114 -1.16 -4.39 -26.97
C ALA A 114 -1.82 -3.20 -26.25
N TRP A 115 -1.03 -2.45 -25.50
CA TRP A 115 -1.45 -1.22 -24.83
C TRP A 115 -1.08 0.02 -25.65
N SER A 116 -1.73 1.14 -25.37
CA SER A 116 -1.50 2.41 -26.06
C SER A 116 -0.07 2.97 -25.92
N ASP A 117 0.67 2.52 -24.91
CA ASP A 117 2.09 2.82 -24.68
C ASP A 117 3.06 1.96 -25.52
N GLY A 118 2.53 1.08 -26.37
CA GLY A 118 3.31 0.15 -27.19
C GLY A 118 3.79 -1.10 -26.43
N THR A 119 3.43 -1.25 -25.15
CA THR A 119 3.79 -2.43 -24.36
C THR A 119 2.81 -3.57 -24.58
N THR A 120 3.28 -4.80 -24.35
CA THR A 120 2.46 -6.02 -24.41
C THR A 120 2.21 -6.53 -23.01
N ARG A 121 0.93 -6.73 -22.65
CA ARG A 121 0.48 -7.09 -21.29
C ARG A 121 -0.46 -8.29 -21.31
N LEU A 122 -0.69 -8.91 -20.16
CA LEU A 122 -1.59 -10.07 -20.03
C LEU A 122 -3.05 -9.73 -19.74
N ALA A 123 -3.38 -8.44 -19.59
CA ALA A 123 -4.76 -7.98 -19.53
C ALA A 123 -4.96 -6.74 -20.43
N PRO A 124 -6.18 -6.51 -20.96
CA PRO A 124 -6.52 -5.29 -21.69
C PRO A 124 -6.30 -4.03 -20.85
N GLU A 125 -6.00 -2.92 -21.51
CA GLU A 125 -5.75 -1.64 -20.84
C GLU A 125 -6.99 -1.09 -20.08
N THR A 126 -8.19 -1.52 -20.50
CA THR A 126 -9.48 -1.20 -19.87
C THR A 126 -9.91 -2.21 -18.81
N TRP A 127 -9.13 -3.26 -18.57
CA TRP A 127 -9.50 -4.32 -17.64
C TRP A 127 -9.36 -3.87 -16.19
N HIS A 128 -10.37 -4.21 -15.39
CA HIS A 128 -10.39 -3.98 -13.95
C HIS A 128 -10.46 -5.31 -13.22
N PHE A 129 -9.75 -5.40 -12.09
CA PHE A 129 -9.80 -6.58 -11.25
C PHE A 129 -11.22 -6.73 -10.68
N PRO A 130 -11.89 -7.87 -10.89
CA PRO A 130 -13.26 -8.06 -10.42
C PRO A 130 -13.31 -8.20 -8.90
N THR A 131 -14.49 -8.12 -8.30
CA THR A 131 -14.70 -8.40 -6.86
C THR A 131 -15.37 -9.77 -6.65
N PRO A 132 -14.69 -10.89 -6.95
CA PRO A 132 -15.27 -12.23 -6.83
C PRO A 132 -15.40 -12.65 -5.36
N THR A 133 -16.19 -13.70 -5.12
CA THR A 133 -16.10 -14.49 -3.88
C THR A 133 -14.78 -15.27 -3.81
N CYS A 134 -14.40 -15.83 -2.66
CA CYS A 134 -13.19 -16.67 -2.55
C CYS A 134 -13.22 -17.85 -3.52
N ARG A 135 -14.39 -18.51 -3.68
CA ARG A 135 -14.59 -19.65 -4.59
C ARG A 135 -14.40 -19.24 -6.05
N SER A 136 -15.04 -18.14 -6.45
CA SER A 136 -14.87 -17.61 -7.81
C SER A 136 -13.45 -17.11 -8.05
N LEU A 137 -12.79 -16.53 -7.04
CA LEU A 137 -11.39 -16.11 -7.15
C LEU A 137 -10.47 -17.32 -7.37
N TRP A 138 -10.67 -18.43 -6.65
CA TRP A 138 -9.92 -19.68 -6.86
C TRP A 138 -10.05 -20.17 -8.30
N THR A 139 -11.26 -20.19 -8.85
CA THR A 139 -11.49 -20.54 -10.26
C THR A 139 -10.73 -19.60 -11.21
N LEU A 140 -10.88 -18.28 -11.03
CA LEU A 140 -10.19 -17.28 -11.86
C LEU A 140 -8.66 -17.36 -11.71
N TRP A 141 -8.17 -17.77 -10.55
CA TRP A 141 -6.74 -17.92 -10.24
C TRP A 141 -6.07 -19.01 -11.08
N PHE A 142 -6.75 -20.15 -11.22
CA PHE A 142 -6.22 -21.31 -11.93
C PHE A 142 -6.63 -21.39 -13.40
N TYR A 143 -7.86 -20.99 -13.74
CA TYR A 143 -8.43 -21.18 -15.07
C TYR A 143 -8.66 -19.89 -15.85
N GLY A 144 -8.56 -18.73 -15.20
CA GLY A 144 -8.80 -17.43 -15.83
C GLY A 144 -10.28 -17.13 -16.07
N ALA A 145 -10.55 -16.03 -16.75
CA ALA A 145 -11.89 -15.64 -17.17
C ALA A 145 -12.10 -16.02 -18.64
N THR A 146 -12.27 -17.31 -18.92
CA THR A 146 -12.43 -17.80 -20.30
C THR A 146 -13.76 -17.35 -20.93
N SER A 147 -14.79 -17.13 -20.11
CA SER A 147 -16.10 -16.66 -20.55
C SER A 147 -16.19 -15.14 -20.76
N SER A 148 -15.17 -14.36 -20.38
CA SER A 148 -15.17 -12.92 -20.66
C SER A 148 -14.74 -12.64 -22.10
N SER A 149 -15.20 -11.53 -22.65
CA SER A 149 -14.73 -11.02 -23.95
C SER A 149 -13.98 -9.70 -23.73
N PRO A 150 -12.65 -9.64 -23.94
CA PRO A 150 -11.76 -10.76 -24.29
C PRO A 150 -11.51 -11.72 -23.11
N PRO A 151 -11.06 -12.96 -23.38
CA PRO A 151 -10.73 -13.91 -22.32
C PRO A 151 -9.48 -13.45 -21.58
N ILE A 152 -9.47 -13.60 -20.26
CA ILE A 152 -8.33 -13.22 -19.41
C ILE A 152 -7.63 -14.48 -18.93
N CYS A 153 -6.30 -14.48 -19.02
CA CYS A 153 -5.49 -15.60 -18.55
C CYS A 153 -5.71 -15.86 -17.04
N PRO A 154 -5.31 -17.04 -16.53
CA PRO A 154 -5.33 -17.29 -15.10
C PRO A 154 -4.68 -16.17 -14.28
N PHE A 155 -5.36 -15.70 -13.23
CA PHE A 155 -4.95 -14.48 -12.52
C PHE A 155 -3.60 -14.61 -11.83
N ARG A 156 -3.15 -15.84 -11.54
CA ARG A 156 -1.80 -16.10 -11.00
C ARG A 156 -0.69 -15.58 -11.91
N LEU A 157 -0.93 -15.54 -13.23
CA LEU A 157 0.02 -15.08 -14.24
C LEU A 157 0.08 -13.55 -14.37
N LEU A 158 -0.97 -12.84 -13.96
CA LEU A 158 -1.06 -11.37 -14.09
C LEU A 158 -0.06 -10.66 -13.18
N LYS A 159 0.86 -9.86 -13.73
CA LYS A 159 1.79 -9.03 -12.96
C LYS A 159 1.16 -7.68 -12.65
N LEU A 160 1.77 -6.91 -11.73
CA LEU A 160 1.29 -5.56 -11.42
C LEU A 160 1.40 -4.59 -12.61
N CYS A 161 2.31 -4.84 -13.53
CA CYS A 161 2.44 -4.06 -14.76
C CYS A 161 1.38 -4.42 -15.81
N ASP A 162 0.69 -5.55 -15.67
CA ASP A 162 -0.41 -5.95 -16.55
C ASP A 162 -1.74 -5.30 -16.17
N VAL A 163 -1.76 -4.51 -15.09
CA VAL A 163 -2.98 -3.91 -14.54
C VAL A 163 -2.78 -2.41 -14.43
N ARG A 164 -3.70 -1.62 -14.96
CA ARG A 164 -3.49 -0.16 -15.06
C ARG A 164 -3.77 0.56 -13.75
N ASP A 165 -4.99 0.40 -13.24
CA ASP A 165 -5.49 1.22 -12.14
C ASP A 165 -4.99 0.76 -10.77
N PHE A 166 -4.84 1.74 -9.86
CA PHE A 166 -4.29 1.50 -8.53
C PHE A 166 -5.13 0.52 -7.70
N HIS A 167 -6.44 0.58 -7.84
CA HIS A 167 -7.36 -0.23 -7.07
C HIS A 167 -7.25 -1.70 -7.47
N SER A 168 -7.27 -1.99 -8.77
CA SER A 168 -7.04 -3.32 -9.33
C SER A 168 -5.66 -3.87 -8.99
N LYS A 169 -4.60 -3.04 -9.02
CA LYS A 169 -3.27 -3.43 -8.53
C LYS A 169 -3.30 -3.84 -7.06
N ARG A 170 -4.03 -3.12 -6.20
CA ARG A 170 -4.20 -3.48 -4.78
C ARG A 170 -4.96 -4.79 -4.64
N GLN A 171 -6.08 -4.96 -5.33
CA GLN A 171 -6.87 -6.19 -5.29
C GLN A 171 -6.07 -7.41 -5.75
N LEU A 172 -5.27 -7.28 -6.81
CA LEU A 172 -4.38 -8.35 -7.26
C LEU A 172 -3.31 -8.73 -6.22
N ARG A 173 -2.80 -7.76 -5.45
CA ARG A 173 -1.87 -8.05 -4.32
C ARG A 173 -2.58 -8.80 -3.21
N ASP A 174 -3.75 -8.34 -2.82
CA ASP A 174 -4.53 -8.93 -1.73
C ASP A 174 -4.99 -10.35 -2.11
N ALA A 175 -5.43 -10.53 -3.37
CA ALA A 175 -5.78 -11.83 -3.95
C ALA A 175 -4.59 -12.81 -3.94
N ARG A 176 -3.37 -12.35 -4.30
CA ARG A 176 -2.15 -13.17 -4.20
C ARG A 176 -1.91 -13.70 -2.81
N LEU A 177 -2.02 -12.84 -1.81
CA LEU A 177 -1.76 -13.21 -0.42
C LEU A 177 -2.80 -14.21 0.07
N LEU A 178 -4.08 -13.98 -0.24
CA LEU A 178 -5.17 -14.88 0.09
C LEU A 178 -5.01 -16.25 -0.59
N MET A 179 -4.77 -16.27 -1.91
CA MET A 179 -4.60 -17.52 -2.66
C MET A 179 -3.36 -18.29 -2.19
N ARG A 180 -2.26 -17.60 -1.85
CA ARG A 180 -1.07 -18.25 -1.25
C ARG A 180 -1.42 -18.97 0.04
N HIS A 181 -2.27 -18.37 0.88
CA HIS A 181 -2.74 -19.04 2.10
C HIS A 181 -3.54 -20.30 1.77
N PHE A 182 -4.54 -20.18 0.88
CA PHE A 182 -5.39 -21.30 0.51
C PHE A 182 -4.59 -22.45 -0.10
N ILE A 183 -3.68 -22.14 -1.03
CA ILE A 183 -2.82 -23.14 -1.68
C ILE A 183 -1.91 -23.83 -0.67
N THR A 184 -1.29 -23.07 0.24
CA THR A 184 -0.43 -23.63 1.29
C THR A 184 -1.24 -24.55 2.21
N THR A 185 -2.44 -24.13 2.60
CA THR A 185 -3.34 -24.94 3.42
C THR A 185 -3.78 -26.20 2.67
N ALA A 186 -4.18 -26.09 1.41
CA ALA A 186 -4.59 -27.22 0.57
C ALA A 186 -3.47 -28.28 0.43
N ILE A 187 -2.23 -27.85 0.19
CA ILE A 187 -1.06 -28.75 0.13
C ILE A 187 -0.82 -29.42 1.49
N ALA A 188 -1.05 -28.71 2.60
CA ALA A 188 -0.83 -29.23 3.93
C ALA A 188 -1.92 -30.21 4.41
N THR A 189 -3.16 -30.03 3.97
CA THR A 189 -4.32 -30.80 4.47
C THR A 189 -4.79 -31.88 3.50
N ASP A 190 -4.55 -31.74 2.20
CA ASP A 190 -5.01 -32.67 1.17
C ASP A 190 -3.86 -33.47 0.55
N THR A 191 -3.89 -34.79 0.76
CA THR A 191 -2.86 -35.70 0.24
C THR A 191 -2.88 -35.84 -1.29
N SER A 192 -3.94 -35.40 -1.97
CA SER A 192 -4.02 -35.40 -3.44
C SER A 192 -3.27 -34.24 -4.09
N VAL A 193 -2.89 -33.21 -3.32
CA VAL A 193 -2.23 -32.01 -3.82
C VAL A 193 -0.76 -32.02 -3.45
N ALA A 194 0.09 -32.49 -4.38
CA ALA A 194 1.53 -32.53 -4.15
C ALA A 194 2.21 -31.15 -4.29
N SER A 195 1.64 -30.25 -5.09
CA SER A 195 2.20 -28.91 -5.35
C SER A 195 1.18 -27.93 -5.92
N GLU A 196 1.50 -26.63 -5.93
CA GLU A 196 0.67 -25.62 -6.61
C GLU A 196 0.49 -25.93 -8.10
N ALA A 197 1.51 -26.46 -8.77
CA ALA A 197 1.43 -26.84 -10.17
C ALA A 197 0.37 -27.93 -10.40
N SER A 198 0.26 -28.90 -9.47
CA SER A 198 -0.76 -29.94 -9.59
C SER A 198 -2.18 -29.39 -9.57
N LEU A 199 -2.45 -28.28 -8.86
CA LEU A 199 -3.79 -27.67 -8.80
C LEU A 199 -4.25 -27.08 -10.12
N HIS A 200 -3.31 -26.65 -10.98
CA HIS A 200 -3.64 -26.10 -12.29
C HIS A 200 -4.17 -27.16 -13.26
N ASP A 201 -3.60 -28.36 -13.21
CA ASP A 201 -3.89 -29.42 -14.17
C ASP A 201 -5.12 -30.25 -13.76
N LEU A 202 -5.68 -29.98 -12.58
CA LEU A 202 -6.89 -30.66 -12.10
C LEU A 202 -8.12 -30.24 -12.92
N PRO A 203 -9.06 -31.18 -13.13
CA PRO A 203 -10.41 -30.84 -13.55
C PRO A 203 -11.06 -29.85 -12.58
N LEU A 204 -11.87 -28.93 -13.13
CA LEU A 204 -12.51 -27.85 -12.36
C LEU A 204 -13.28 -28.38 -11.14
N ASP A 205 -14.04 -29.47 -11.29
CA ASP A 205 -14.84 -30.04 -10.20
C ASP A 205 -13.98 -30.57 -9.04
N THR A 206 -12.86 -31.21 -9.37
CA THR A 206 -11.89 -31.69 -8.37
C THR A 206 -11.22 -30.52 -7.67
N SER A 207 -10.81 -29.49 -8.43
CA SER A 207 -10.20 -28.27 -7.90
C SER A 207 -11.15 -27.52 -6.94
N LEU A 208 -12.44 -27.42 -7.28
CA LEU A 208 -13.45 -26.82 -6.42
C LEU A 208 -13.74 -27.66 -5.16
N SER A 209 -13.69 -28.99 -5.25
CA SER A 209 -13.85 -29.87 -4.09
C SER A 209 -12.68 -29.76 -3.11
N ILE A 210 -11.47 -29.48 -3.60
CA ILE A 210 -10.31 -29.15 -2.77
C ILE A 210 -10.48 -27.78 -2.14
N PHE A 211 -10.94 -26.79 -2.92
CA PHE A 211 -11.24 -25.46 -2.40
C PHE A 211 -12.24 -25.52 -1.25
N ASP A 212 -13.37 -26.21 -1.41
CA ASP A 212 -14.43 -26.26 -0.40
C ASP A 212 -13.90 -26.82 0.93
N ARG A 213 -13.17 -27.95 0.89
CA ARG A 213 -12.54 -28.53 2.08
C ARG A 213 -11.48 -27.62 2.71
N THR A 214 -10.70 -26.94 1.88
CA THR A 214 -9.67 -25.99 2.34
C THR A 214 -10.29 -24.76 3.00
N PHE A 215 -11.37 -24.24 2.41
CA PHE A 215 -12.11 -23.10 2.91
C PHE A 215 -12.76 -23.42 4.26
N ASP A 216 -13.39 -24.59 4.38
CA ASP A 216 -13.93 -25.07 5.64
C ASP A 216 -12.84 -25.23 6.69
N PHE A 217 -11.68 -25.78 6.33
CA PHE A 217 -10.55 -25.87 7.25
C PHE A 217 -10.07 -24.50 7.73
N ILE A 218 -9.95 -23.52 6.84
CA ILE A 218 -9.54 -22.15 7.20
C ILE A 218 -10.58 -21.48 8.11
N LEU A 219 -11.87 -21.70 7.85
CA LEU A 219 -12.96 -21.16 8.68
C LEU A 219 -13.08 -21.85 10.05
N LEU A 220 -12.82 -23.16 10.11
CA LEU A 220 -12.97 -23.98 11.33
C LEU A 220 -11.69 -24.02 12.18
N ALA A 221 -10.51 -23.79 11.59
CA ALA A 221 -9.23 -23.81 12.32
C ALA A 221 -9.01 -22.57 13.18
N ASP A 222 -9.79 -21.50 12.97
CA ASP A 222 -9.71 -20.26 13.77
C ASP A 222 -11.07 -19.97 14.48
N PRO A 223 -11.39 -20.73 15.55
CA PRO A 223 -12.68 -20.65 16.22
C PRO A 223 -12.96 -19.32 16.94
N ASP A 224 -11.98 -18.42 17.10
CA ASP A 224 -12.11 -17.20 17.89
C ASP A 224 -12.00 -15.88 17.10
N ASN A 225 -12.04 -15.88 15.76
CA ASN A 225 -12.07 -14.58 15.07
C ASN A 225 -12.68 -14.54 13.66
N LEU A 226 -12.47 -15.51 12.78
CA LEU A 226 -12.81 -15.28 11.36
C LEU A 226 -14.31 -15.42 11.08
N ALA A 227 -14.94 -16.50 11.56
CA ALA A 227 -16.37 -16.72 11.36
C ALA A 227 -17.23 -15.66 12.08
N ASP A 228 -16.85 -15.30 13.31
CA ASP A 228 -17.53 -14.29 14.10
C ASP A 228 -17.39 -12.88 13.51
N GLN A 229 -16.18 -12.49 13.06
CA GLN A 229 -15.98 -11.17 12.42
C GLN A 229 -16.76 -10.99 11.13
N LEU A 230 -17.00 -12.07 10.39
CA LEU A 230 -17.71 -11.99 9.12
C LEU A 230 -19.22 -11.77 9.30
N HIS A 231 -19.79 -12.06 10.48
CA HIS A 231 -21.21 -11.86 10.85
C HIS A 231 -22.23 -12.26 9.75
N ALA A 232 -21.85 -13.16 8.84
CA ALA A 232 -22.60 -13.47 7.65
C ALA A 232 -23.30 -14.82 7.81
N LYS A 233 -24.52 -14.93 7.26
CA LYS A 233 -25.25 -16.20 7.22
C LYS A 233 -24.52 -17.27 6.40
N ASP A 234 -23.76 -16.85 5.40
CA ASP A 234 -22.96 -17.71 4.54
C ASP A 234 -21.66 -17.00 4.11
N PRO A 235 -20.51 -17.39 4.70
CA PRO A 235 -19.20 -16.84 4.35
C PRO A 235 -18.77 -17.09 2.90
N THR A 236 -19.32 -18.09 2.22
CA THR A 236 -18.93 -18.45 0.84
C THR A 236 -19.40 -17.41 -0.20
N LEU A 237 -20.43 -16.63 0.16
CA LEU A 237 -21.01 -15.58 -0.68
C LEU A 237 -20.32 -14.23 -0.51
N LEU A 238 -19.41 -14.10 0.47
CA LEU A 238 -18.72 -12.85 0.71
C LEU A 238 -17.66 -12.58 -0.37
N PRO A 239 -17.48 -11.31 -0.79
CA PRO A 239 -16.35 -10.94 -1.62
C PRO A 239 -15.05 -11.32 -0.93
N PHE A 240 -14.07 -11.79 -1.70
CA PHE A 240 -12.78 -12.23 -1.18
C PHE A 240 -12.10 -11.16 -0.33
N ARG A 241 -12.38 -9.88 -0.62
CA ARG A 241 -11.82 -8.73 0.10
C ARG A 241 -12.26 -8.69 1.56
N ALA A 242 -13.51 -9.05 1.86
CA ALA A 242 -14.02 -9.11 3.23
C ALA A 242 -13.35 -10.23 4.01
N VAL A 243 -13.21 -11.40 3.40
CA VAL A 243 -12.48 -12.54 3.98
C VAL A 243 -11.02 -12.18 4.22
N PHE A 244 -10.36 -11.54 3.25
CA PHE A 244 -8.99 -11.08 3.40
C PHE A 244 -8.84 -10.03 4.51
N ASP A 245 -9.75 -9.07 4.62
CA ASP A 245 -9.70 -8.06 5.68
C ASP A 245 -9.82 -8.67 7.08
N ALA A 246 -10.63 -9.70 7.24
CA ALA A 246 -10.81 -10.41 8.49
C ALA A 246 -9.64 -11.34 8.88
N LEU A 247 -8.70 -11.63 7.97
CA LEU A 247 -7.51 -12.42 8.32
C LEU A 247 -6.63 -11.68 9.36
N PRO A 248 -6.03 -12.40 10.34
CA PRO A 248 -5.10 -11.82 11.30
C PRO A 248 -3.92 -11.10 10.63
N SER A 249 -3.46 -9.99 11.23
CA SER A 249 -2.36 -9.20 10.66
C SER A 249 -1.05 -9.98 10.62
N GLU A 250 -0.81 -10.83 11.62
CA GLU A 250 0.35 -11.71 11.73
C GLU A 250 0.39 -12.73 10.59
N LEU A 251 -0.79 -13.23 10.18
CA LEU A 251 -0.91 -14.13 9.06
C LEU A 251 -0.64 -13.39 7.75
N LYS A 252 -1.19 -12.19 7.56
CA LYS A 252 -0.90 -11.33 6.40
C LYS A 252 0.58 -11.00 6.28
N ASP A 253 1.26 -10.75 7.40
CA ASP A 253 2.69 -10.48 7.44
C ASP A 253 3.52 -11.72 7.06
N LYS A 254 3.19 -12.90 7.59
CA LYS A 254 3.80 -14.19 7.19
C LYS A 254 3.57 -14.52 5.71
N LEU A 255 2.36 -14.23 5.21
CA LEU A 255 1.96 -14.44 3.83
C LEU A 255 2.50 -13.38 2.87
N THR A 256 3.07 -12.29 3.35
CA THR A 256 3.79 -11.37 2.49
C THR A 256 5.18 -11.97 2.23
N PRO A 257 5.51 -12.38 0.99
CA PRO A 257 6.84 -12.92 0.73
C PRO A 257 7.90 -11.87 1.14
N PRO A 258 9.02 -12.31 1.74
CA PRO A 258 10.15 -11.42 1.95
C PRO A 258 10.52 -10.81 0.60
N PRO A 259 10.82 -9.50 0.54
CA PRO A 259 10.99 -8.82 -0.74
C PRO A 259 12.29 -9.28 -1.42
N ASN A 260 12.21 -10.31 -2.28
CA ASN A 260 13.30 -10.88 -3.10
C ASN A 260 14.51 -11.37 -2.29
N GLU A 261 15.27 -12.33 -2.82
CA GLU A 261 16.60 -12.69 -2.30
C GLU A 261 17.63 -11.53 -2.39
N ASP A 262 17.22 -10.40 -2.99
CA ASP A 262 17.94 -9.12 -2.99
C ASP A 262 17.57 -8.21 -1.79
N ALA A 263 16.89 -8.73 -0.77
CA ALA A 263 16.61 -7.97 0.45
C ALA A 263 17.93 -7.44 1.03
N PRO A 264 18.03 -6.14 1.37
CA PRO A 264 19.22 -5.59 1.99
C PRO A 264 19.58 -6.43 3.22
N SER A 265 20.84 -6.85 3.31
CA SER A 265 21.38 -7.55 4.48
C SER A 265 20.94 -6.85 5.76
N ALA A 266 20.45 -7.61 6.73
CA ALA A 266 20.02 -7.05 8.00
C ALA A 266 21.22 -6.45 8.74
N PHE A 267 21.10 -5.17 9.09
CA PHE A 267 22.01 -4.44 9.97
C PHE A 267 21.60 -4.68 11.42
N THR A 268 22.56 -5.08 12.23
CA THR A 268 22.39 -5.14 13.69
C THR A 268 22.69 -3.77 14.28
N TRP A 269 21.69 -3.15 14.89
CA TRP A 269 21.82 -1.87 15.57
C TRP A 269 22.46 -2.02 16.96
N SER A 270 22.91 -0.92 17.54
CA SER A 270 23.49 -0.88 18.90
C SER A 270 22.53 -1.40 19.99
N ASP A 271 21.22 -1.33 19.75
CA ASP A 271 20.17 -1.89 20.60
C ASP A 271 19.91 -3.40 20.40
N GLY A 272 20.74 -4.06 19.57
CA GLY A 272 20.62 -5.49 19.24
C GLY A 272 19.49 -5.79 18.23
N THR A 273 18.75 -4.79 17.74
CA THR A 273 17.67 -5.03 16.79
C THR A 273 18.20 -5.22 15.37
N GLN A 274 17.64 -6.21 14.65
CA GLN A 274 17.92 -6.42 13.24
C GLN A 274 17.05 -5.52 12.37
N ARG A 275 17.65 -4.77 11.45
CA ARG A 275 16.97 -3.76 10.62
C ARG A 275 17.49 -3.77 9.19
N VAL A 276 16.68 -3.32 8.24
CA VAL A 276 17.07 -3.22 6.82
C VAL A 276 17.85 -1.95 6.47
N THR A 277 18.13 -1.10 7.46
CA THR A 277 18.94 0.12 7.28
C THR A 277 20.00 0.22 8.36
N PRO A 278 21.16 0.84 8.09
CA PRO A 278 22.13 1.19 9.13
C PRO A 278 21.51 2.08 10.21
N GLU A 279 22.12 2.05 11.40
CA GLU A 279 21.72 2.93 12.49
C GLU A 279 21.97 4.40 12.11
N GLY A 280 20.99 5.28 12.38
CA GLY A 280 21.06 6.69 12.01
C GLY A 280 20.86 7.01 10.52
N TRP A 281 20.54 6.01 9.69
CA TRP A 281 20.34 6.24 8.25
C TRP A 281 19.13 7.14 7.96
N VAL A 282 19.32 8.08 7.03
CA VAL A 282 18.30 9.00 6.54
C VAL A 282 18.17 8.83 5.04
N TYR A 283 16.93 8.93 4.55
CA TYR A 283 16.65 8.82 3.12
C TYR A 283 17.39 9.94 2.36
N PRO A 284 18.26 9.61 1.38
CA PRO A 284 19.06 10.61 0.68
C PRO A 284 18.19 11.66 0.00
N SER A 285 18.63 12.91 0.02
CA SER A 285 18.00 14.02 -0.70
C SER A 285 18.98 14.55 -1.73
N GLU A 286 19.21 13.75 -2.78
CA GLU A 286 20.13 14.07 -3.86
C GLU A 286 19.38 14.50 -5.14
N LEU A 287 20.14 14.81 -6.19
CA LEU A 287 19.61 15.07 -7.54
C LEU A 287 18.72 13.89 -8.00
N CYS A 288 17.66 14.20 -8.75
CA CYS A 288 16.70 13.20 -9.22
C CYS A 288 17.35 12.01 -9.96
N LYS A 289 18.41 12.27 -10.74
CA LYS A 289 19.15 11.22 -11.47
C LYS A 289 19.88 10.26 -10.52
N SER A 290 20.51 10.79 -9.47
CA SER A 290 21.18 9.96 -8.45
C SER A 290 20.15 9.14 -7.67
N MET A 291 19.03 9.77 -7.31
CA MET A 291 17.94 9.08 -6.65
C MET A 291 17.31 7.98 -7.52
N TRP A 292 17.20 8.19 -8.83
CA TRP A 292 16.77 7.17 -9.78
C TRP A 292 17.73 5.96 -9.82
N LEU A 293 19.04 6.20 -9.86
CA LEU A 293 20.01 5.11 -9.80
C LEU A 293 19.95 4.37 -8.46
N ARG A 294 19.87 5.09 -7.34
CA ARG A 294 19.77 4.48 -5.99
C ARG A 294 18.45 3.74 -5.79
N TRP A 295 17.37 4.15 -6.47
CA TRP A 295 16.11 3.41 -6.51
C TRP A 295 16.29 1.97 -7.01
N PHE A 296 17.14 1.82 -8.04
CA PHE A 296 17.39 0.52 -8.66
C PHE A 296 18.58 -0.25 -8.07
N LEU A 297 19.64 0.46 -7.66
CA LEU A 297 20.93 -0.12 -7.28
C LEU A 297 21.19 -0.08 -5.77
N GLY A 298 20.45 0.75 -5.03
CA GLY A 298 20.66 0.97 -3.61
C GLY A 298 21.69 2.05 -3.30
N VAL A 299 22.21 2.02 -2.08
CA VAL A 299 23.23 2.94 -1.56
C VAL A 299 24.45 2.07 -1.21
N PRO A 300 25.30 1.76 -2.21
CA PRO A 300 26.43 0.86 -2.03
C PRO A 300 27.43 1.36 -0.98
N GLU A 301 27.51 2.68 -0.77
CA GLU A 301 28.41 3.29 0.22
C GLU A 301 28.11 2.82 1.65
N VAL A 302 26.87 2.39 1.92
CA VAL A 302 26.44 1.89 3.22
C VAL A 302 25.92 0.45 3.16
N GLY A 303 26.19 -0.26 2.05
CA GLY A 303 25.75 -1.64 1.83
C GLY A 303 24.23 -1.81 1.77
N LEU A 304 23.48 -0.74 1.52
CA LEU A 304 22.03 -0.77 1.52
C LEU A 304 21.54 -1.12 0.11
N GLY A 305 20.75 -2.18 0.00
CA GLY A 305 20.19 -2.65 -1.27
C GLY A 305 19.21 -1.67 -1.91
N PRO A 306 18.56 -2.05 -3.02
CA PRO A 306 17.73 -1.13 -3.79
C PRO A 306 16.69 -0.36 -2.95
N LEU A 307 16.64 0.98 -3.08
CA LEU A 307 15.72 1.79 -2.27
C LEU A 307 14.25 1.44 -2.52
N ARG A 308 13.91 0.89 -3.69
CA ARG A 308 12.57 0.38 -4.01
C ARG A 308 12.05 -0.71 -3.05
N CYS A 309 12.97 -1.38 -2.36
CA CYS A 309 12.68 -2.43 -1.39
C CYS A 309 12.43 -1.88 0.02
N LEU A 310 12.79 -0.62 0.29
CA LEU A 310 12.58 0.00 1.62
C LEU A 310 11.11 0.32 1.84
N ARG A 311 10.53 -0.20 2.92
CA ARG A 311 9.16 0.11 3.36
C ARG A 311 9.21 1.15 4.48
N SER A 312 8.23 2.06 4.52
CA SER A 312 8.12 3.06 5.59
C SER A 312 7.94 2.43 6.98
N GLY A 313 7.27 1.27 7.08
CA GLY A 313 7.10 0.54 8.33
C GLY A 313 8.41 0.01 8.93
N LEU A 314 9.47 -0.09 8.14
CA LEU A 314 10.77 -0.61 8.58
C LEU A 314 11.68 0.47 9.20
N MET A 315 11.26 1.75 9.20
CA MET A 315 12.06 2.87 9.74
C MET A 315 11.68 3.19 11.20
N LYS A 316 12.66 3.46 12.07
CA LYS A 316 12.41 3.82 13.49
C LYS A 316 11.78 5.21 13.63
N ILE A 317 12.32 6.20 12.92
CA ILE A 317 12.00 7.61 13.12
C ILE A 317 10.84 8.04 12.21
N LYS A 318 9.79 8.65 12.79
CA LYS A 318 8.59 9.10 12.06
C LYS A 318 8.92 9.94 10.80
N PRO A 319 9.80 10.97 10.87
CA PRO A 319 10.31 11.67 9.69
C PRO A 319 10.82 10.74 8.57
N CYS A 320 11.66 9.76 8.88
CA CYS A 320 12.17 8.80 7.91
C CYS A 320 11.06 7.92 7.31
N ARG A 321 10.02 7.56 8.09
CA ARG A 321 8.85 6.83 7.57
C ARG A 321 8.13 7.63 6.50
N GLN A 322 7.82 8.89 6.80
CA GLN A 322 7.09 9.77 5.89
C GLN A 322 7.90 10.03 4.62
N GLN A 323 9.19 10.32 4.78
CA GLN A 323 10.09 10.59 3.66
C GLN A 323 10.26 9.37 2.76
N THR A 324 10.43 8.17 3.33
CA THR A 324 10.47 6.91 2.57
C THR A 324 9.15 6.67 1.84
N SER A 325 8.01 6.89 2.50
CA SER A 325 6.69 6.73 1.88
C SER A 325 6.50 7.66 0.67
N ASN A 326 6.78 8.96 0.85
CA ASN A 326 6.64 9.97 -0.19
C ASN A 326 7.56 9.68 -1.38
N ASN A 327 8.83 9.36 -1.13
CA ASN A 327 9.78 9.01 -2.17
C ASN A 327 9.37 7.73 -2.89
N ASN A 328 8.90 6.71 -2.17
CA ASN A 328 8.42 5.48 -2.79
C ASN A 328 7.23 5.71 -3.71
N VAL A 329 6.34 6.65 -3.39
CA VAL A 329 5.23 7.03 -4.27
C VAL A 329 5.76 7.75 -5.52
N LEU A 330 6.66 8.71 -5.34
CA LEU A 330 7.28 9.47 -6.44
C LEU A 330 8.03 8.55 -7.41
N TRP A 331 8.96 7.75 -6.92
CA TRP A 331 9.83 6.91 -7.75
C TRP A 331 9.07 5.77 -8.41
N ARG A 332 8.03 5.23 -7.78
CA ARG A 332 7.13 4.26 -8.42
C ARG A 332 6.36 4.91 -9.56
N LYS A 333 5.80 6.10 -9.37
CA LYS A 333 5.13 6.84 -10.45
C LYS A 333 6.07 7.15 -11.61
N LEU A 334 7.32 7.54 -11.33
CA LEU A 334 8.31 7.77 -12.37
C LEU A 334 8.74 6.47 -13.08
N SER A 335 8.83 5.35 -12.34
CA SER A 335 9.07 4.01 -12.92
C SER A 335 7.94 3.53 -13.81
N ASP A 336 6.70 3.92 -13.50
CA ASP A 336 5.52 3.54 -14.28
C ASP A 336 5.40 4.35 -15.60
N VAL A 337 6.15 5.44 -15.77
CA VAL A 337 6.10 6.35 -16.94
C VAL A 337 7.35 6.20 -17.84
N ALA A 338 8.40 5.52 -17.37
CA ALA A 338 9.64 5.27 -18.09
C ALA A 338 9.61 3.93 -18.84
#